data_AF-A0A7X8J6G7-F1
#
_entry.id   AF-A0A7X8J6G7-F1
#
_cell.length_a   1.000
_cell.length_b   1.000
_cell.length_c   1.000
_cell.angle_alpha   90.00
_cell.angle_beta   90.00
_cell.angle_gamma   90.00
#
_symmetry.space_group_name_H-M   'P 1'
#
loop_
_entity.id
_entity.type
_entity.pdbx_description
1 polymer ?
#
loop_
_entity_poly.entity_id
_entity_poly.type
_entity_poly.pdbx_seq_one_letter_code
_entity_poly.pdbx_strand_id
1 'polypeptide(L)'
;MCKFKFWIATISVFCGCVYGGTIIYKPNQESEPKQISNVKIISIENGMITMEINGGRERIKFNQIVGYYDTDLKIGSGFDDNTPEYKISVIERNIPKRAEERSGKSRKAQFFELNYSISPVYEKGRNMETLKQPYFYLYVMTEGSSGVGERPITLISYPKDASVSSKIYDRAAILEKVNSSKRENLYFRHNVSGKLSSGWHREIKIPLNRIRHKEREIIAWRLEVWGKTDMIYEKEWTLPGTRIASKWWTRMQ
;
A
#
# COMPACT_ATOMS: atom_id res chain seq x y z
N MET A 1 -15.62 47.45 36.80
CA MET A 1 -16.20 47.10 35.48
C MET A 1 -15.09 46.49 34.62
N CYS A 2 -15.12 45.16 34.42
CA CYS A 2 -14.18 44.45 33.56
C CYS A 2 -14.44 44.79 32.09
N LYS A 3 -13.45 45.32 31.39
CA LYS A 3 -13.46 45.39 29.92
C LYS A 3 -12.55 44.28 29.38
N PHE A 4 -13.19 43.27 28.82
CA PHE A 4 -12.60 42.15 28.10
C PHE A 4 -12.63 42.49 26.60
N LYS A 5 -11.69 41.90 25.84
CA LYS A 5 -11.73 41.62 24.39
C LYS A 5 -11.31 42.79 23.47
N PHE A 6 -10.51 42.60 22.42
CA PHE A 6 -10.14 41.40 21.65
C PHE A 6 -8.80 41.69 20.94
N TRP A 7 -7.77 40.88 21.15
CA TRP A 7 -6.58 40.89 20.29
C TRP A 7 -6.92 40.08 19.03
N ILE A 8 -7.00 40.75 17.88
CA ILE A 8 -7.08 40.08 16.58
C ILE A 8 -5.66 39.56 16.30
N ALA A 9 -5.44 38.28 16.59
CA ALA A 9 -4.27 37.58 16.11
C ALA A 9 -4.40 37.43 14.58
N THR A 10 -3.56 38.16 13.86
CA THR A 10 -3.33 38.02 12.44
C THR A 10 -2.90 36.58 12.17
N ILE A 11 -3.80 35.76 11.60
CA ILE A 11 -3.46 34.44 11.10
C ILE A 11 -2.58 34.66 9.87
N SER A 12 -1.28 34.50 10.05
CA SER A 12 -0.32 34.40 8.95
C SER A 12 -0.72 33.21 8.08
N VAL A 13 -1.28 33.50 6.91
CA VAL A 13 -1.54 32.52 5.86
C VAL A 13 -0.19 31.98 5.41
N PHE A 14 0.13 30.78 5.86
CA PHE A 14 1.25 29.99 5.34
C PHE A 14 0.90 29.63 3.89
N CYS A 15 1.36 30.46 2.95
CA CYS A 15 1.33 30.14 1.52
C CYS A 15 2.45 29.11 1.26
N GLY A 16 2.21 27.87 1.70
CA GLY A 16 3.05 26.72 1.39
C GLY A 16 2.66 26.17 0.02
N CYS A 17 3.66 25.94 -0.83
CA CYS A 17 3.56 25.40 -2.18
C CYS A 17 2.46 24.34 -2.33
N VAL A 18 1.44 24.65 -3.12
CA VAL A 18 0.33 23.76 -3.43
C VAL A 18 0.84 22.71 -4.42
N TYR A 19 1.28 21.56 -3.93
CA TYR A 19 1.33 20.37 -4.77
C TYR A 19 -0.12 19.90 -4.93
N GLY A 20 -0.60 19.86 -6.17
CA GLY A 20 -1.93 19.34 -6.49
C GLY A 20 -2.04 17.88 -6.05
N GLY A 21 -3.13 17.55 -5.37
CA GLY A 21 -3.47 16.20 -4.97
C GLY A 21 -4.37 15.51 -5.99
N THR A 22 -4.59 14.21 -5.85
CA THR A 22 -5.60 13.47 -6.61
C THR A 22 -6.74 13.04 -5.71
N ILE A 23 -7.97 13.21 -6.19
CA ILE A 23 -9.16 12.68 -5.53
C ILE A 23 -9.82 11.63 -6.40
N ILE A 24 -10.25 10.53 -5.78
CA ILE A 24 -11.07 9.49 -6.40
C ILE A 24 -12.41 9.51 -5.69
N TYR A 25 -13.50 9.76 -6.41
CA TYR A 25 -14.83 9.81 -5.84
C TYR A 25 -15.87 9.18 -6.76
N LYS A 26 -16.97 8.71 -6.19
CA LYS A 26 -18.14 8.18 -6.88
C LYS A 26 -19.28 9.21 -6.83
N PRO A 27 -19.66 9.82 -7.95
CA PRO A 27 -20.77 10.77 -8.01
C PRO A 27 -22.08 10.22 -7.42
N ASN A 28 -22.35 8.93 -7.61
CA ASN A 28 -23.44 8.19 -6.97
C ASN A 28 -23.01 6.72 -6.71
N GLN A 29 -23.78 5.96 -5.92
CA GLN A 29 -23.38 4.61 -5.50
C GLN A 29 -23.18 3.62 -6.67
N GLU A 30 -23.86 3.84 -7.78
CA GLU A 30 -23.86 2.98 -8.97
C GLU A 30 -22.82 3.40 -10.03
N SER A 31 -22.24 4.60 -9.91
CA SER A 31 -21.25 5.11 -10.85
C SER A 31 -19.85 4.53 -10.65
N GLU A 32 -19.11 4.43 -11.75
CA GLU A 32 -17.67 4.16 -11.72
C GLU A 32 -16.92 5.30 -10.99
N PRO A 33 -15.86 4.98 -10.22
CA PRO A 33 -15.04 5.99 -9.57
C PRO A 33 -14.40 6.94 -10.59
N LYS A 34 -14.55 8.24 -10.38
CA LYS A 34 -13.85 9.28 -11.15
C LYS A 34 -12.58 9.69 -10.41
N GLN A 35 -11.46 9.68 -11.13
CA GLN A 35 -10.19 10.23 -10.67
C GLN A 35 -10.01 11.64 -11.21
N ILE A 36 -9.71 12.60 -10.33
CA ILE A 36 -9.37 13.98 -10.70
C ILE A 36 -8.03 14.32 -10.07
N SER A 37 -7.08 14.73 -10.90
CA SER A 37 -5.76 15.24 -10.48
C SER A 37 -5.76 16.77 -10.41
N ASN A 38 -4.71 17.32 -9.83
CA ASN A 38 -4.47 18.74 -9.57
C ASN A 38 -5.56 19.36 -8.69
N VAL A 39 -5.94 18.62 -7.66
CA VAL A 39 -6.98 18.98 -6.69
C VAL A 39 -6.34 19.66 -5.50
N LYS A 40 -6.86 20.84 -5.16
CA LYS A 40 -6.52 21.51 -3.90
C LYS A 40 -7.74 21.49 -2.98
N ILE A 41 -7.62 20.87 -1.81
CA ILE A 41 -8.68 20.98 -0.81
C ILE A 41 -8.68 22.40 -0.24
N ILE A 42 -9.81 23.09 -0.38
CA ILE A 42 -10.01 24.46 0.13
C ILE A 42 -10.56 24.40 1.55
N SER A 43 -11.57 23.56 1.79
CA SER A 43 -12.17 23.39 3.13
C SER A 43 -12.91 22.06 3.29
N ILE A 44 -13.08 21.64 4.55
CA ILE A 44 -13.87 20.47 4.94
C ILE A 44 -14.84 20.92 6.02
N GLU A 45 -16.13 20.99 5.69
CA GLU A 45 -17.17 21.53 6.57
C GLU A 45 -18.48 20.76 6.39
N ASN A 46 -19.19 20.45 7.49
CA ASN A 46 -20.52 19.83 7.46
C ASN A 46 -20.61 18.55 6.60
N GLY A 47 -19.56 17.72 6.61
CA GLY A 47 -19.49 16.48 5.81
C GLY A 47 -19.30 16.70 4.31
N MET A 48 -18.98 17.92 3.90
CA MET A 48 -18.66 18.31 2.52
C MET A 48 -17.19 18.69 2.40
N ILE A 49 -16.59 18.35 1.27
CA ILE A 49 -15.25 18.80 0.88
C ILE A 49 -15.41 19.79 -0.27
N THR A 50 -14.90 21.01 -0.06
CA THR A 50 -14.76 22.02 -1.12
C THR A 50 -13.36 21.92 -1.67
N MET A 51 -13.24 21.75 -2.98
CA MET A 51 -11.95 21.61 -3.66
C MET A 51 -11.85 22.54 -4.86
N GLU A 52 -10.63 22.91 -5.21
CA GLU A 52 -10.29 23.61 -6.44
C GLU A 52 -9.83 22.59 -7.47
N ILE A 53 -10.46 22.58 -8.65
CA ILE A 53 -10.12 21.74 -9.80
C ILE A 53 -10.00 22.65 -11.02
N ASN A 54 -8.83 22.71 -11.66
CA ASN A 54 -8.60 23.50 -12.89
C ASN A 54 -9.08 24.98 -12.80
N GLY A 55 -8.96 25.60 -11.62
CA GLY A 55 -9.40 26.98 -11.35
C GLY A 55 -10.90 27.13 -11.05
N GLY A 56 -11.69 26.07 -11.14
CA GLY A 56 -13.08 26.00 -10.68
C GLY A 56 -13.19 25.46 -9.25
N ARG A 57 -14.28 25.80 -8.53
CA ARG A 57 -14.57 25.23 -7.21
C ARG A 57 -15.67 24.19 -7.30
N GLU A 58 -15.41 23.00 -6.79
CA GLU A 58 -16.39 21.92 -6.67
C GLU A 58 -16.61 21.53 -5.21
N ARG A 59 -17.79 20.98 -4.93
CA ARG A 59 -18.20 20.48 -3.61
C ARG A 59 -18.72 19.06 -3.74
N ILE A 60 -18.12 18.15 -2.97
CA ILE A 60 -18.59 16.75 -2.89
C ILE A 60 -18.83 16.35 -1.45
N LYS A 61 -19.69 15.36 -1.23
CA LYS A 61 -19.90 14.78 0.11
C LYS A 61 -18.74 13.86 0.45
N PHE A 62 -18.36 13.82 1.72
CA PHE A 62 -17.28 12.96 2.21
C PHE A 62 -17.53 11.47 1.90
N ASN A 63 -18.79 11.03 1.96
CA ASN A 63 -19.19 9.65 1.67
C ASN A 63 -19.08 9.25 0.19
N GLN A 64 -18.86 10.21 -0.71
CA GLN A 64 -18.61 9.96 -2.12
C GLN A 64 -17.13 9.70 -2.40
N ILE A 65 -16.23 10.02 -1.45
CA ILE A 65 -14.80 9.88 -1.64
C ILE A 65 -14.39 8.43 -1.41
N VAL A 66 -13.74 7.87 -2.43
CA VAL A 66 -13.09 6.57 -2.38
C VAL A 66 -11.65 6.72 -1.88
N GLY A 67 -10.98 7.81 -2.27
CA GLY A 67 -9.64 8.13 -1.81
C GLY A 67 -9.23 9.57 -2.11
N TYR A 68 -8.33 10.11 -1.29
CA TYR A 68 -7.66 11.37 -1.55
C TYR A 68 -6.15 11.16 -1.34
N TYR A 69 -5.35 11.78 -2.20
CA TYR A 69 -3.90 11.66 -2.26
C TYR A 69 -3.31 13.06 -2.35
N ASP A 70 -2.34 13.38 -1.50
CA ASP A 70 -1.69 14.70 -1.46
C ASP A 70 -0.76 14.98 -2.66
N THR A 71 -0.62 14.01 -3.56
CA THR A 71 0.18 14.12 -4.79
C THR A 71 -0.65 13.71 -6.01
N ASP A 72 -0.30 14.31 -7.15
CA ASP A 72 -0.88 13.95 -8.43
C ASP A 72 -0.51 12.53 -8.86
N LEU A 73 -1.52 11.67 -8.94
CA LEU A 73 -1.40 10.39 -9.64
C LEU A 73 -1.22 10.70 -11.12
N LYS A 74 0.00 10.51 -11.64
CA LYS A 74 0.21 10.50 -13.10
C LYS A 74 -0.65 9.39 -13.68
N ILE A 75 -1.59 9.76 -14.55
CA ILE A 75 -2.40 8.81 -15.29
C ILE A 75 -1.43 7.95 -16.10
N GLY A 76 -1.20 6.72 -15.65
CA GLY A 76 -0.60 5.70 -16.49
C GLY A 76 -1.54 5.47 -17.66
N SER A 77 -1.07 5.76 -18.88
CA SER A 77 -1.77 5.41 -20.12
C SER A 77 -1.98 3.89 -20.16
N GLY A 78 -3.20 3.42 -19.92
CA GLY A 78 -3.51 1.98 -19.95
C GLY A 78 -4.84 1.58 -19.31
N PHE A 79 -5.92 2.31 -19.55
CA PHE A 79 -7.27 1.90 -19.11
C PHE A 79 -7.98 1.10 -20.21
N ASP A 80 -7.49 -0.10 -20.49
CA ASP A 80 -8.34 -1.21 -20.93
C ASP A 80 -7.76 -2.55 -20.45
N ASP A 81 -7.45 -2.61 -19.15
CA ASP A 81 -7.01 -3.85 -18.52
C ASP A 81 -8.22 -4.77 -18.31
N ASN A 82 -8.34 -5.73 -19.22
CA ASN A 82 -9.38 -6.76 -19.26
C ASN A 82 -9.24 -7.81 -18.13
N THR A 83 -8.13 -7.85 -17.38
CA THR A 83 -7.99 -8.83 -16.28
C THR A 83 -9.07 -8.67 -15.20
N PRO A 84 -9.56 -9.76 -14.58
CA PRO A 84 -10.52 -9.70 -13.50
C PRO A 84 -9.87 -9.26 -12.19
N GLU A 85 -10.70 -8.73 -11.30
CA GLU A 85 -10.32 -8.52 -9.90
C GLU A 85 -10.13 -9.86 -9.20
N TYR A 86 -9.42 -9.86 -8.07
CA TYR A 86 -9.15 -11.08 -7.33
C TYR A 86 -8.93 -10.84 -5.84
N LYS A 87 -9.18 -11.87 -5.04
CA LYS A 87 -8.88 -11.90 -3.61
C LYS A 87 -7.69 -12.79 -3.33
N ILE A 88 -6.96 -12.49 -2.27
CA ILE A 88 -5.89 -13.35 -1.76
C ILE A 88 -6.27 -13.90 -0.39
N SER A 89 -6.14 -15.21 -0.24
CA SER A 89 -6.26 -15.90 1.04
C SER A 89 -4.90 -16.45 1.45
N VAL A 90 -4.38 -16.01 2.60
CA VAL A 90 -3.13 -16.54 3.16
C VAL A 90 -3.41 -17.87 3.85
N ILE A 91 -2.70 -18.92 3.44
CA ILE A 91 -2.85 -20.30 3.92
C ILE A 91 -1.85 -20.55 5.04
N GLU A 92 -0.59 -20.28 4.78
CA GLU A 92 0.51 -20.55 5.70
C GLU A 92 1.56 -19.45 5.57
N ARG A 93 2.30 -19.21 6.65
CA ARG A 93 3.42 -18.27 6.68
C ARG A 93 4.56 -18.81 7.53
N ASN A 94 5.77 -18.61 7.05
CA ASN A 94 6.99 -18.82 7.80
C ASN A 94 7.72 -17.49 7.95
N ILE A 95 7.83 -17.03 9.20
CA ILE A 95 8.37 -15.72 9.53
C ILE A 95 9.62 -15.92 10.39
N PRO A 96 10.83 -15.63 9.88
CA PRO A 96 12.05 -15.85 10.61
C PRO A 96 12.22 -14.78 11.70
N LYS A 97 12.88 -15.15 12.81
CA LYS A 97 13.18 -14.22 13.92
C LYS A 97 14.27 -13.19 13.57
N ARG A 98 15.11 -13.49 12.58
CA ARG A 98 16.26 -12.68 12.15
C ARG A 98 16.42 -12.74 10.65
N ALA A 99 17.06 -11.73 10.07
CA ALA A 99 17.30 -11.67 8.62
C ALA A 99 18.42 -12.62 8.17
N GLU A 100 19.33 -12.98 9.08
CA GLU A 100 20.35 -14.01 8.87
C GLU A 100 20.35 -15.01 10.04
N GLU A 101 20.58 -16.28 9.69
CA GLU A 101 20.81 -17.34 10.66
C GLU A 101 22.24 -17.85 10.54
N ARG A 102 22.88 -18.07 11.68
CA ARG A 102 24.22 -18.65 11.73
C ARG A 102 24.10 -20.17 11.70
N SER A 103 24.58 -20.78 10.62
CA SER A 103 24.73 -22.23 10.51
C SER A 103 26.22 -22.56 10.52
N GLY A 104 26.74 -22.90 11.70
CA GLY A 104 28.17 -23.12 11.94
C GLY A 104 29.03 -21.87 11.69
N LYS A 105 29.96 -21.98 10.74
CA LYS A 105 30.83 -20.86 10.30
C LYS A 105 30.17 -19.97 9.23
N SER A 106 29.03 -20.39 8.66
CA SER A 106 28.34 -19.65 7.60
C SER A 106 27.15 -18.85 8.13
N ARG A 107 26.85 -17.73 7.49
CA ARG A 107 25.61 -16.98 7.69
C ARG A 107 24.74 -17.16 6.46
N LYS A 108 23.48 -17.57 6.65
CA LYS A 108 22.50 -17.74 5.58
C LYS A 108 21.41 -16.69 5.71
N ALA A 109 21.14 -15.99 4.61
CA ALA A 109 20.02 -15.07 4.52
C ALA A 109 18.71 -15.85 4.66
N GLN A 110 17.79 -15.31 5.46
CA GLN A 110 16.48 -15.88 5.70
C GLN A 110 15.45 -15.31 4.73
N PHE A 111 14.33 -16.01 4.60
CA PHE A 111 13.22 -15.64 3.74
C PHE A 111 11.97 -15.45 4.57
N PHE A 112 11.17 -14.46 4.22
CA PHE A 112 9.76 -14.43 4.59
C PHE A 112 9.01 -15.29 3.56
N GLU A 113 8.38 -16.36 4.02
CA GLU A 113 7.66 -17.29 3.14
C GLU A 113 6.16 -17.18 3.39
N LEU A 114 5.40 -17.15 2.29
CA LEU A 114 3.94 -17.02 2.31
C LEU A 114 3.34 -17.97 1.28
N ASN A 115 2.52 -18.91 1.75
CA ASN A 115 1.64 -19.72 0.93
C ASN A 115 0.28 -19.04 0.88
N TYR A 116 -0.22 -18.77 -0.32
CA TYR A 116 -1.49 -18.10 -0.52
C TYR A 116 -2.24 -18.66 -1.72
N SER A 117 -3.55 -18.47 -1.75
CA SER A 117 -4.38 -18.72 -2.91
C SER A 117 -4.94 -17.43 -3.49
N ILE A 118 -4.94 -17.31 -4.81
CA ILE A 118 -5.62 -16.24 -5.53
C ILE A 118 -6.98 -16.75 -5.99
N SER A 119 -8.04 -16.01 -5.67
CA SER A 119 -9.41 -16.31 -6.06
C SER A 119 -9.93 -15.20 -6.96
N PRO A 120 -9.91 -15.38 -8.30
CA PRO A 120 -10.46 -14.42 -9.24
C PRO A 120 -11.96 -14.21 -9.04
N VAL A 121 -12.41 -12.98 -9.28
CA VAL A 121 -13.81 -12.60 -9.36
C VAL A 121 -14.14 -12.41 -10.84
N TYR A 122 -14.72 -13.44 -11.46
CA TYR A 122 -15.00 -13.42 -12.89
C TYR A 122 -16.28 -12.64 -13.19
N GLU A 123 -16.13 -11.58 -13.97
CA GLU A 123 -17.23 -10.81 -14.55
C GLU A 123 -17.34 -11.10 -16.05
N LYS A 124 -18.54 -10.94 -16.61
CA LYS A 124 -18.78 -11.17 -18.04
C LYS A 124 -17.92 -10.22 -18.88
N GLY A 125 -17.16 -10.77 -19.82
CA GLY A 125 -16.28 -10.00 -20.71
C GLY A 125 -14.85 -9.80 -20.19
N ARG A 126 -14.51 -10.30 -18.99
CA ARG A 126 -13.14 -10.29 -18.46
C ARG A 126 -12.34 -11.53 -18.90
N ASN A 127 -11.04 -11.38 -19.03
CA ASN A 127 -10.12 -12.43 -19.48
C ASN A 127 -9.89 -13.41 -18.32
N MET A 128 -10.46 -14.61 -18.42
CA MET A 128 -10.40 -15.59 -17.33
C MET A 128 -9.05 -16.31 -17.21
N GLU A 129 -8.15 -16.12 -18.18
CA GLU A 129 -6.87 -16.84 -18.28
C GLU A 129 -5.70 -16.02 -17.71
N THR A 130 -5.92 -14.75 -17.41
CA THR A 130 -4.88 -13.83 -16.97
C THR A 130 -5.31 -12.99 -15.78
N LEU A 131 -4.37 -12.66 -14.91
CA LEU A 131 -4.57 -11.76 -13.77
C LEU A 131 -3.43 -10.77 -13.70
N LYS A 132 -3.65 -9.57 -13.18
CA LYS A 132 -2.52 -8.71 -12.79
C LYS A 132 -1.72 -9.38 -11.68
N GLN A 133 -0.39 -9.30 -11.77
CA GLN A 133 0.48 -9.92 -10.77
C GLN A 133 0.41 -9.16 -9.44
N PRO A 134 0.05 -9.78 -8.31
CA PRO A 134 0.00 -9.08 -7.03
C PRO A 134 1.35 -8.51 -6.62
N TYR A 135 1.35 -7.30 -6.08
CA TYR A 135 2.53 -6.66 -5.51
C TYR A 135 2.47 -6.75 -3.98
N PHE A 136 3.57 -7.15 -3.37
CA PHE A 136 3.73 -7.37 -1.94
C PHE A 136 4.68 -6.32 -1.39
N TYR A 137 4.25 -5.63 -0.33
CA TYR A 137 5.04 -4.65 0.39
C TYR A 137 5.19 -5.14 1.83
N LEU A 138 6.36 -5.70 2.15
CA LEU A 138 6.69 -6.23 3.46
C LEU A 138 7.50 -5.18 4.23
N TYR A 139 6.92 -4.66 5.30
CA TYR A 139 7.58 -3.78 6.25
C TYR A 139 8.11 -4.61 7.40
N VAL A 140 9.39 -4.44 7.73
CA VAL A 140 10.07 -5.20 8.78
C VAL A 140 10.71 -4.25 9.76
N MET A 141 10.33 -4.33 11.04
CA MET A 141 10.98 -3.59 12.13
C MET A 141 11.91 -4.53 12.90
N THR A 142 13.18 -4.14 13.04
CA THR A 142 14.10 -4.82 13.95
C THR A 142 14.30 -4.04 15.24
N GLU A 143 14.90 -4.69 16.24
CA GLU A 143 15.30 -4.03 17.46
C GLU A 143 16.20 -2.80 17.20
N GLY A 144 16.03 -1.78 18.05
CA GLY A 144 16.94 -0.64 18.08
C GLY A 144 18.31 -1.07 18.63
N SER A 145 19.34 -0.25 18.41
CA SER A 145 20.57 -0.38 19.17
C SER A 145 20.31 -0.01 20.64
N SER A 146 20.69 -0.88 21.56
CA SER A 146 20.72 -0.74 23.03
C SER A 146 19.97 0.47 23.62
N GLY A 147 18.76 0.23 24.13
CA GLY A 147 18.10 1.04 25.16
C GLY A 147 17.37 2.33 24.73
N VAL A 148 17.85 3.10 23.74
CA VAL A 148 17.29 4.44 23.43
C VAL A 148 17.27 4.75 21.91
N GLY A 149 17.73 3.85 21.04
CA GLY A 149 17.80 4.10 19.60
C GLY A 149 16.48 3.97 18.85
N GLU A 150 16.32 4.75 17.76
CA GLU A 150 15.24 4.53 16.78
C GLU A 150 15.29 3.10 16.24
N ARG A 151 14.11 2.49 16.11
CA ARG A 151 13.97 1.13 15.58
C ARG A 151 13.95 1.20 14.06
N PRO A 152 14.90 0.58 13.36
CA PRO A 152 14.97 0.65 11.91
C PRO A 152 13.79 -0.12 11.30
N ILE A 153 13.22 0.46 10.24
CA ILE A 153 12.13 -0.15 9.47
C ILE A 153 12.62 -0.30 8.03
N THR A 154 12.50 -1.50 7.49
CA THR A 154 12.88 -1.80 6.10
C THR A 154 11.64 -2.17 5.29
N LEU A 155 11.43 -1.51 4.16
CA LEU A 155 10.49 -1.95 3.13
C LEU A 155 11.16 -2.92 2.16
N ILE A 156 10.55 -4.07 1.97
CA ILE A 156 10.93 -5.07 0.98
C ILE A 156 9.74 -5.28 0.05
N SER A 157 9.90 -4.89 -1.21
CA SER A 157 8.89 -5.08 -2.25
C SER A 157 9.13 -6.37 -3.03
N TYR A 158 8.05 -7.05 -3.41
CA TYR A 158 8.07 -8.21 -4.28
C TYR A 158 6.88 -8.15 -5.27
N PRO A 159 7.08 -8.39 -6.58
CA PRO A 159 8.35 -8.63 -7.25
C PRO A 159 9.22 -7.37 -7.27
N LYS A 160 10.42 -7.46 -7.88
CA LYS A 160 11.42 -6.37 -7.85
C LYS A 160 10.92 -5.07 -8.48
N ASP A 161 10.06 -5.18 -9.49
CA ASP A 161 9.42 -4.09 -10.22
C ASP A 161 8.41 -3.29 -9.37
N ALA A 162 7.82 -3.92 -8.34
CA ALA A 162 6.97 -3.29 -7.33
C ALA A 162 7.72 -2.28 -6.43
N SER A 163 9.06 -2.26 -6.47
CA SER A 163 9.88 -1.40 -5.63
C SER A 163 9.54 0.08 -5.87
N VAL A 164 9.21 0.77 -4.79
CA VAL A 164 9.05 2.23 -4.74
C VAL A 164 10.37 2.87 -4.28
N SER A 165 10.64 4.10 -4.73
CA SER A 165 11.84 4.86 -4.38
C SER A 165 11.69 5.75 -3.15
N SER A 166 10.49 5.82 -2.56
CA SER A 166 10.24 6.68 -1.41
C SER A 166 10.93 6.19 -0.14
N LYS A 167 11.52 7.12 0.60
CA LYS A 167 12.13 6.86 1.93
C LYS A 167 11.08 6.73 3.03
N ILE A 168 9.91 7.33 2.83
CA ILE A 168 8.77 7.30 3.73
C ILE A 168 7.67 6.41 3.13
N TYR A 169 6.67 6.08 3.94
CA TYR A 169 5.47 5.44 3.40
C TYR A 169 4.75 6.39 2.43
N ASP A 170 4.68 5.98 1.18
CA ASP A 170 4.08 6.74 0.09
C ASP A 170 3.10 5.85 -0.67
N ARG A 171 1.82 5.97 -0.30
CA ARG A 171 0.73 5.21 -0.91
C ARG A 171 0.52 5.58 -2.38
N ALA A 172 0.79 6.84 -2.76
CA ALA A 172 0.64 7.29 -4.14
C ALA A 172 1.71 6.66 -5.04
N ALA A 173 2.97 6.60 -4.58
CA ALA A 173 4.03 5.89 -5.29
C ALA A 173 3.74 4.39 -5.43
N ILE A 174 3.13 3.76 -4.42
CA ILE A 174 2.67 2.37 -4.51
C ILE A 174 1.58 2.24 -5.59
N LEU A 175 0.57 3.11 -5.58
CA LEU A 175 -0.51 3.09 -6.57
C LEU A 175 -0.02 3.34 -8.00
N GLU A 176 0.94 4.25 -8.19
CA GLU A 176 1.58 4.47 -9.49
C GLU A 176 2.23 3.17 -10.00
N LYS A 177 2.87 2.40 -9.12
CA LYS A 177 3.42 1.08 -9.45
C LYS A 177 2.34 0.06 -9.76
N VAL A 178 1.31 -0.02 -8.92
CA VAL A 178 0.20 -0.97 -9.03
C VAL A 178 -0.60 -0.76 -10.33
N ASN A 179 -0.84 0.50 -10.70
CA ASN A 179 -1.60 0.90 -11.89
C ASN A 179 -0.72 1.06 -13.14
N SER A 180 0.58 0.76 -13.04
CA SER A 180 1.50 0.84 -14.17
C SER A 180 1.14 -0.19 -15.24
N SER A 181 1.05 0.24 -16.50
CA SER A 181 0.88 -0.66 -17.65
C SER A 181 2.05 -1.64 -17.83
N LYS A 182 3.21 -1.36 -17.21
CA LYS A 182 4.39 -2.24 -17.21
C LYS A 182 4.24 -3.43 -16.27
N ARG A 183 3.21 -3.45 -15.42
CA ARG A 183 2.97 -4.53 -14.47
C ARG A 183 2.59 -5.80 -15.20
N GLU A 184 3.34 -6.86 -14.91
CA GLU A 184 3.18 -8.16 -15.55
C GLU A 184 1.81 -8.79 -15.22
N ASN A 185 1.35 -9.62 -16.17
CA ASN A 185 0.21 -10.48 -15.97
C ASN A 185 0.70 -11.87 -15.56
N LEU A 186 0.00 -12.50 -14.62
CA LEU A 186 0.09 -13.92 -14.38
C LEU A 186 -0.82 -14.64 -15.38
N TYR A 187 -0.26 -15.65 -16.05
CA TYR A 187 -0.99 -16.49 -17.00
C TYR A 187 -1.36 -17.83 -16.35
N PHE A 188 -2.55 -18.31 -16.68
CA PHE A 188 -2.99 -19.65 -16.33
C PHE A 188 -2.38 -20.66 -17.31
N ARG A 189 -1.71 -21.71 -16.80
CA ARG A 189 -1.31 -22.86 -17.63
C ARG A 189 -2.46 -23.87 -17.63
N HIS A 190 -3.23 -23.91 -18.71
CA HIS A 190 -4.18 -24.98 -19.01
C HIS A 190 -3.42 -26.27 -19.36
N ASN A 191 -2.86 -26.97 -18.38
CA ASN A 191 -2.33 -28.31 -18.55
C ASN A 191 -2.50 -29.07 -17.24
N VAL A 192 -3.70 -29.60 -16.99
CA VAL A 192 -3.97 -30.95 -16.45
C VAL A 192 -5.50 -31.12 -16.46
N SER A 193 -5.96 -32.08 -17.25
CA SER A 193 -7.30 -32.63 -17.19
C SER A 193 -7.63 -33.13 -15.78
N GLY A 194 -8.53 -32.45 -15.07
CA GLY A 194 -9.12 -32.97 -13.84
C GLY A 194 -9.29 -31.92 -12.74
N LYS A 195 -10.55 -31.55 -12.48
CA LYS A 195 -11.07 -30.72 -11.37
C LYS A 195 -10.69 -29.24 -11.39
N LEU A 196 -11.71 -28.41 -11.66
CA LEU A 196 -11.81 -27.03 -11.18
C LEU A 196 -11.78 -27.02 -9.64
N SER A 197 -10.60 -27.07 -9.02
CA SER A 197 -10.47 -26.86 -7.58
C SER A 197 -9.82 -25.51 -7.29
N SER A 198 -10.68 -24.55 -6.95
CA SER A 198 -10.47 -23.61 -5.84
C SER A 198 -9.08 -22.99 -5.67
N GLY A 199 -8.83 -21.88 -6.38
CA GLY A 199 -7.76 -20.93 -6.05
C GLY A 199 -6.39 -21.22 -6.69
N TRP A 200 -5.72 -20.18 -7.18
CA TRP A 200 -4.35 -20.30 -7.69
C TRP A 200 -3.41 -20.32 -6.50
N HIS A 201 -3.05 -21.52 -6.04
CA HIS A 201 -2.08 -21.70 -4.97
C HIS A 201 -0.68 -21.26 -5.43
N ARG A 202 -0.04 -20.42 -4.62
CA ARG A 202 1.26 -19.82 -4.89
C ARG A 202 2.06 -19.78 -3.59
N GLU A 203 3.36 -19.94 -3.75
CA GLU A 203 4.35 -19.71 -2.69
C GLU A 203 5.21 -18.52 -3.11
N ILE A 204 5.49 -17.61 -2.18
CA ILE A 204 6.51 -16.58 -2.37
C ILE A 204 7.57 -16.70 -1.29
N LYS A 205 8.82 -16.45 -1.69
CA LYS A 205 9.98 -16.33 -0.79
C LYS A 205 10.59 -14.95 -0.97
N ILE A 206 10.34 -14.07 -0.01
CA ILE A 206 10.88 -12.71 -0.02
C ILE A 206 12.21 -12.72 0.74
N PRO A 207 13.36 -12.48 0.07
CA PRO A 207 14.65 -12.48 0.74
C PRO A 207 14.76 -11.28 1.69
N LEU A 208 15.20 -11.53 2.92
CA LEU A 208 15.40 -10.49 3.94
C LEU A 208 16.77 -9.82 3.88
N ASN A 209 17.49 -10.00 2.76
CA ASN A 209 18.85 -9.52 2.57
C ASN A 209 19.00 -7.98 2.56
N ARG A 210 17.90 -7.24 2.34
CA ARG A 210 17.85 -5.77 2.41
C ARG A 210 17.92 -5.20 3.82
N ILE A 211 17.65 -6.01 4.84
CA ILE A 211 17.76 -5.58 6.24
C ILE A 211 19.25 -5.38 6.54
N ARG A 212 19.62 -4.19 7.03
CA ARG A 212 21.04 -3.85 7.31
C ARG A 212 21.56 -4.53 8.57
N HIS A 213 20.75 -4.52 9.64
CA HIS A 213 21.10 -5.08 10.94
C HIS A 213 20.59 -6.51 11.08
N LYS A 214 21.22 -7.41 10.33
CA LYS A 214 20.70 -8.77 10.10
C LYS A 214 20.77 -9.68 11.32
N GLU A 215 21.64 -9.34 12.26
CA GLU A 215 21.83 -9.98 13.56
C GLU A 215 20.75 -9.65 14.59
N ARG A 216 20.04 -8.53 14.41
CA ARG A 216 19.01 -8.06 15.34
C ARG A 216 17.74 -8.89 15.21
N GLU A 217 17.02 -9.04 16.32
CA GLU A 217 15.71 -9.67 16.29
C GLU A 217 14.72 -8.80 15.52
N ILE A 218 13.91 -9.44 14.71
CA ILE A 218 12.76 -8.82 14.07
C ILE A 218 11.61 -8.85 15.06
N ILE A 219 11.04 -7.68 15.33
CA ILE A 219 10.04 -7.49 16.37
C ILE A 219 8.66 -7.13 15.83
N ALA A 220 8.58 -6.73 14.56
CA ALA A 220 7.32 -6.43 13.89
C ALA A 220 7.40 -6.69 12.39
N TRP A 221 6.27 -7.10 11.84
CA TRP A 221 6.06 -7.32 10.42
C TRP A 221 4.73 -6.71 10.02
N ARG A 222 4.68 -6.11 8.85
CA ARG A 222 3.44 -5.75 8.19
C ARG A 222 3.53 -6.16 6.74
N LEU A 223 2.52 -6.85 6.26
CA LEU A 223 2.36 -7.21 4.87
C LEU A 223 1.17 -6.46 4.29
N GLU A 224 1.40 -5.73 3.22
CA GLU A 224 0.37 -5.19 2.34
C GLU A 224 0.45 -5.94 1.00
N VAL A 225 -0.68 -6.44 0.51
CA VAL A 225 -0.78 -7.05 -0.82
C VAL A 225 -1.75 -6.26 -1.67
N TRP A 226 -1.25 -5.82 -2.80
CA TRP A 226 -1.98 -5.00 -3.76
C TRP A 226 -2.42 -5.84 -4.95
N GLY A 227 -3.73 -5.85 -5.15
CA GLY A 227 -4.46 -6.48 -6.24
C GLY A 227 -4.32 -5.69 -7.53
N LYS A 228 -5.33 -5.73 -8.39
CA LYS A 228 -5.29 -5.01 -9.67
C LYS A 228 -5.18 -3.50 -9.47
N THR A 229 -6.06 -2.92 -8.66
CA THR A 229 -6.17 -1.47 -8.48
C THR A 229 -6.03 -1.01 -7.02
N ASP A 230 -6.24 -1.91 -6.08
CA ASP A 230 -6.35 -1.60 -4.65
C ASP A 230 -5.60 -2.61 -3.76
N MET A 231 -5.56 -2.32 -2.47
CA MET A 231 -4.99 -3.22 -1.48
C MET A 231 -6.04 -4.26 -1.08
N ILE A 232 -5.74 -5.53 -1.35
CA ILE A 232 -6.67 -6.65 -1.17
C ILE A 232 -6.36 -7.49 0.08
N TYR A 233 -5.21 -7.27 0.70
CA TYR A 233 -4.83 -7.91 1.95
C TYR A 233 -3.89 -7.03 2.76
N GLU A 234 -4.13 -6.96 4.07
CA GLU A 234 -3.27 -6.30 5.03
C GLU A 234 -3.19 -7.17 6.29
N LYS A 235 -1.96 -7.37 6.79
CA LYS A 235 -1.77 -8.02 8.08
C LYS A 235 -0.54 -7.50 8.79
N GLU A 236 -0.69 -7.30 10.09
CA GLU A 236 0.39 -6.95 11.01
C GLU A 236 0.64 -8.08 12.00
N TRP A 237 1.91 -8.26 12.37
CA TRP A 237 2.37 -9.19 13.38
C TRP A 237 3.44 -8.51 14.23
N THR A 238 3.42 -8.82 15.52
CA THR A 238 4.39 -8.29 16.49
C THR A 238 4.92 -9.42 17.35
N LEU A 239 6.19 -9.34 17.74
CA LEU A 239 6.77 -10.25 18.72
C LEU A 239 6.04 -10.06 20.07
N PRO A 240 5.55 -11.14 20.71
CA PRO A 240 4.86 -11.04 22.00
C PRO A 240 5.68 -10.28 23.05
N GLY A 241 5.01 -9.43 23.84
CA GLY A 241 5.65 -8.60 24.86
C GLY A 241 6.33 -7.34 24.35
N THR A 242 6.44 -7.13 23.03
CA THR A 242 7.02 -5.91 22.46
C THR A 242 5.98 -4.80 22.39
N ARG A 243 6.30 -3.63 22.98
CA ARG A 243 5.51 -2.41 22.78
C ARG A 243 5.88 -1.75 21.45
N ILE A 244 4.91 -1.61 20.55
CA ILE A 244 5.09 -1.01 19.22
C ILE A 244 4.01 0.05 19.03
N ALA A 245 4.41 1.23 18.54
CA ALA A 245 3.46 2.29 18.25
C ALA A 245 2.53 1.89 17.10
N SER A 246 1.30 2.40 17.10
CA SER A 246 0.41 2.26 15.95
C SER A 246 1.02 2.91 14.71
N LYS A 247 0.73 2.35 13.52
CA LYS A 247 1.24 2.88 12.25
C LYS A 247 2.77 3.00 12.19
N TRP A 248 3.49 2.14 12.92
CA TRP A 248 4.96 2.21 12.97
C TRP A 248 5.58 2.16 11.57
N TRP A 249 5.02 1.37 10.66
CA TRP A 249 5.49 1.22 9.28
C TRP A 249 5.43 2.51 8.47
N THR A 250 4.70 3.54 8.89
CA THR A 250 4.67 4.82 8.17
C THR A 250 5.90 5.68 8.47
N ARG A 251 6.70 5.30 9.46
CA ARG A 251 7.89 6.02 9.94
C ARG A 251 9.19 5.49 9.35
N MET A 252 9.13 4.88 8.17
CA MET A 252 10.34 4.48 7.46
C MET A 252 11.24 5.70 7.23
N GLN A 253 12.54 5.52 7.44
CA GLN A 253 13.57 6.53 7.23
C GLN A 253 14.65 5.96 6.31
#